data_AF-G0QY08-F1
#
_entry.id   AF-G0QY08-F1
#
_cell.length_a   1.000
_cell.length_b   1.000
_cell.length_c   1.000
_cell.angle_alpha   90.00
_cell.angle_beta   90.00
_cell.angle_gamma   90.00
#
_symmetry.space_group_name_H-M   'P 1'
#
loop_
_entity.id
_entity.type
_entity.pdbx_description
1 polymer ?
#
loop_
_entity_poly.entity_id
_entity_poly.type
_entity_poly.pdbx_seq_one_letter_code
_entity_poly.pdbx_strand_id
1 'polypeptide(L)'
;MSSKGIPEKLFGSYVFIYDGIYDQTKQLKGGIPKWLIQNGGNIAILSFLDPLELEVSTNLPQEFLDSLAQISVQRKDNFYVMLSIGGWDFQNRFLQANPTKVAQNAAYIAQKYNIGIELDSESDNTKNWINEFIQTFRKIIPKNNNNQMSSVLTINTGASPGAFPNVEQAALDNIELLNWVNVMVYDPEQSPDNRMYWNQHKLQGNQMTVARNLVNTCEDLASLEQTLQYKKNQQDVKGILFWAALSPNTCDLAQEGAQNCGTSCRDCTGGIGSKGNWQCRAIQEACKSFGVC
;
A
#
# COMPACT_ATOMS: atom_id res chain seq x y z
N MET A 1 15.07 -8.75 10.77
CA MET A 1 14.33 -7.58 11.31
C MET A 1 13.45 -8.09 12.46
N SER A 2 13.48 -7.50 13.65
CA SER A 2 12.61 -7.91 14.77
C SER A 2 11.60 -6.80 15.05
N SER A 3 10.57 -6.72 14.21
CA SER A 3 9.41 -5.88 14.50
C SER A 3 8.64 -6.49 15.68
N LYS A 4 8.18 -5.66 16.63
CA LYS A 4 7.29 -6.10 17.71
C LYS A 4 5.84 -5.87 17.31
N GLY A 5 5.31 -6.59 16.34
CA GLY A 5 3.89 -6.38 16.05
C GLY A 5 3.42 -6.76 14.68
N ILE A 6 2.11 -6.80 14.57
CA ILE A 6 1.41 -6.11 13.50
C ILE A 6 0.93 -4.78 14.11
N PRO A 7 1.08 -3.61 13.44
CA PRO A 7 0.53 -2.35 13.95
C PRO A 7 -0.96 -2.46 14.26
N GLU A 8 -1.37 -1.97 15.43
CA GLU A 8 -2.80 -1.83 15.76
C GLU A 8 -3.46 -0.75 14.89
N LYS A 9 -2.72 0.34 14.62
CA LYS A 9 -3.11 1.38 13.68
C LYS A 9 -2.06 1.58 12.60
N LEU A 10 -2.49 1.85 11.38
CA LEU A 10 -1.62 2.00 10.22
C LEU A 10 -1.54 3.45 9.78
N PHE A 11 -0.31 3.93 9.58
CA PHE A 11 -0.05 5.22 8.96
C PHE A 11 1.18 5.08 8.08
N GLY A 12 0.98 5.16 6.78
CA GLY A 12 2.02 4.79 5.84
C GLY A 12 1.74 5.18 4.41
N SER A 13 2.69 4.89 3.53
CA SER A 13 2.57 5.22 2.12
C SER A 13 2.84 4.01 1.26
N TYR A 14 2.12 3.95 0.14
CA TYR A 14 2.61 3.30 -1.07
C TYR A 14 3.85 4.05 -1.55
N VAL A 15 4.95 3.34 -1.75
CA VAL A 15 6.20 3.87 -2.27
C VAL A 15 6.41 3.26 -3.64
N PHE A 16 6.33 4.10 -4.66
CA PHE A 16 6.44 3.68 -6.04
C PHE A 16 7.92 3.50 -6.40
N ILE A 17 8.32 2.26 -6.65
CA ILE A 17 9.71 1.85 -6.86
C ILE A 17 9.93 1.04 -8.13
N TYR A 18 8.90 0.37 -8.65
CA TYR A 18 9.02 -0.44 -9.86
C TYR A 18 7.68 -0.49 -10.59
N ASP A 19 7.73 -0.23 -11.88
CA ASP A 19 6.56 -0.30 -12.76
C ASP A 19 6.72 -1.44 -13.78
N GLY A 20 7.94 -1.89 -14.10
CA GLY A 20 8.21 -2.98 -15.05
C GLY A 20 7.76 -2.72 -16.51
N ILE A 21 6.75 -1.89 -16.72
CA ILE A 21 6.10 -1.58 -18.00
C ILE A 21 6.47 -0.14 -18.43
N TYR A 22 6.54 0.82 -17.50
CA TYR A 22 7.01 2.19 -17.80
C TYR A 22 8.52 2.42 -17.74
N ASP A 23 9.30 1.54 -17.09
CA ASP A 23 10.74 1.82 -16.81
C ASP A 23 11.71 1.40 -17.93
N GLN A 24 11.34 1.62 -19.20
CA GLN A 24 12.35 1.65 -20.26
C GLN A 24 12.94 3.06 -20.45
N THR A 25 12.35 4.09 -19.85
CA THR A 25 12.74 5.50 -20.11
C THR A 25 12.91 6.37 -18.86
N LYS A 26 12.46 5.93 -17.68
CA LYS A 26 12.44 6.75 -16.45
C LYS A 26 12.82 5.91 -15.24
N GLN A 27 14.14 5.80 -15.03
CA GLN A 27 14.80 4.98 -14.01
C GLN A 27 14.25 5.25 -12.61
N LEU A 28 13.23 4.51 -12.19
CA LEU A 28 12.80 4.54 -10.79
C LEU A 28 13.95 3.97 -9.96
N LYS A 29 14.29 4.64 -8.87
CA LYS A 29 15.31 4.19 -7.93
C LYS A 29 14.66 3.69 -6.66
N GLY A 30 15.24 2.62 -6.13
CA GLY A 30 14.94 2.15 -4.79
C GLY A 30 15.12 3.24 -3.75
N GLY A 31 14.37 3.11 -2.66
CA GLY A 31 14.46 3.94 -1.48
C GLY A 31 13.10 4.33 -0.92
N ILE A 32 13.04 4.44 0.39
CA ILE A 32 11.88 4.92 1.11
C ILE A 32 12.13 6.38 1.53
N PRO A 33 11.16 7.29 1.36
CA PRO A 33 11.33 8.69 1.78
C PRO A 33 11.75 8.81 3.25
N LYS A 34 12.74 9.67 3.54
CA LYS A 34 13.24 9.89 4.90
C LYS A 34 12.13 10.32 5.86
N TRP A 35 11.19 11.15 5.41
CA TRP A 35 10.07 11.59 6.26
C TRP A 35 9.20 10.42 6.71
N LEU A 36 9.02 9.40 5.87
CA LEU A 36 8.18 8.25 6.21
C LEU A 36 8.85 7.43 7.32
N ILE A 37 10.17 7.23 7.21
CA ILE A 37 10.97 6.50 8.20
C ILE A 37 11.13 7.29 9.50
N GLN A 38 11.45 8.58 9.40
CA GLN A 38 11.91 9.41 10.53
C GLN A 38 10.77 10.16 11.22
N ASN A 39 9.81 10.68 10.46
CA ASN A 39 8.90 11.75 10.91
C ASN A 39 7.42 11.38 10.89
N GLY A 40 7.05 10.12 10.66
CA GLY A 40 5.72 9.71 11.09
C GLY A 40 5.03 8.49 10.52
N GLY A 41 5.64 7.74 9.62
CA GLY A 41 5.12 6.44 9.19
C GLY A 41 5.42 5.34 10.19
N ASN A 42 4.55 4.34 10.24
CA ASN A 42 4.90 3.01 10.74
C ASN A 42 4.98 1.99 9.62
N ILE A 43 4.48 2.26 8.42
CA ILE A 43 4.52 1.28 7.32
C ILE A 43 4.86 1.90 5.97
N ALA A 44 5.62 1.17 5.17
CA ALA A 44 5.81 1.42 3.75
C ALA A 44 5.35 0.19 2.93
N ILE A 45 4.55 0.42 1.91
CA ILE A 45 4.14 -0.61 0.94
C ILE A 45 4.89 -0.33 -0.35
N LEU A 46 5.83 -1.20 -0.71
CA LEU A 46 6.67 -1.05 -1.89
C LEU A 46 5.92 -1.54 -3.13
N SER A 47 5.66 -0.64 -4.07
CA SER A 47 4.84 -0.85 -5.26
C SER A 47 5.69 -0.75 -6.54
N PHE A 48 5.66 -1.70 -7.48
CA PHE A 48 4.91 -2.96 -7.49
C PHE A 48 5.78 -4.13 -7.93
N LEU A 49 5.41 -5.34 -7.49
CA LEU A 49 5.95 -6.58 -8.04
C LEU A 49 5.04 -7.11 -9.13
N ASP A 50 5.67 -7.54 -10.22
CA ASP A 50 4.99 -8.20 -11.32
C ASP A 50 4.61 -9.65 -10.94
N PRO A 51 3.32 -10.04 -11.04
CA PRO A 51 2.91 -11.42 -10.76
C PRO A 51 3.58 -12.46 -11.68
N LEU A 52 3.89 -12.12 -12.94
CA LEU A 52 4.54 -13.06 -13.87
C LEU A 52 6.04 -13.25 -13.58
N GLU A 53 6.74 -12.19 -13.16
CA GLU A 53 8.14 -12.33 -12.72
C GLU A 53 8.20 -13.12 -11.40
N LEU A 54 7.26 -12.84 -10.50
CA LEU A 54 7.16 -13.51 -9.21
C LEU A 54 6.75 -14.99 -9.35
N GLU A 55 6.08 -15.40 -10.43
CA GLU A 55 5.80 -16.82 -10.70
C GLU A 55 7.08 -17.64 -10.89
N VAL A 56 8.08 -17.06 -11.57
CA VAL A 56 9.29 -17.78 -12.00
C VAL A 56 10.52 -17.50 -11.14
N SER A 57 10.45 -16.52 -10.23
CA SER A 57 11.59 -16.07 -9.43
C SER A 57 11.20 -15.69 -8.00
N THR A 58 12.13 -15.91 -7.07
CA THR A 58 12.07 -15.39 -5.70
C THR A 58 13.10 -14.29 -5.45
N ASN A 59 13.84 -13.88 -6.49
CA ASN A 59 14.76 -12.76 -6.42
C ASN A 59 13.98 -11.47 -6.65
N LEU A 60 14.09 -10.56 -5.69
CA LEU A 60 13.51 -9.22 -5.82
C LEU A 60 14.37 -8.37 -6.76
N PRO A 61 13.77 -7.43 -7.52
CA PRO A 61 14.51 -6.40 -8.23
C PRO A 61 15.42 -5.59 -7.28
N GLN A 62 16.51 -5.03 -7.80
CA GLN A 62 17.51 -4.37 -6.98
C GLN A 62 16.94 -3.17 -6.21
N GLU A 63 16.00 -2.45 -6.79
CA GLU A 63 15.32 -1.29 -6.23
C GLU A 63 14.55 -1.65 -4.95
N PHE A 64 13.95 -2.84 -4.90
CA PHE A 64 13.33 -3.38 -3.69
C PHE A 64 14.39 -3.70 -2.63
N LEU A 65 15.48 -4.35 -3.03
CA LEU A 65 16.58 -4.72 -2.12
C LEU A 65 17.22 -3.47 -1.49
N ASP A 66 17.45 -2.43 -2.29
CA ASP A 66 17.98 -1.14 -1.82
C ASP A 66 17.04 -0.48 -0.81
N SER A 67 15.74 -0.52 -1.08
CA SER A 67 14.70 -0.01 -0.16
C SER A 67 14.69 -0.77 1.18
N LEU A 68 14.80 -2.10 1.13
CA LEU A 68 14.87 -2.95 2.32
C LEU A 68 16.18 -2.72 3.11
N ALA A 69 17.30 -2.57 2.40
CA ALA A 69 18.60 -2.27 3.01
C ALA A 69 18.56 -0.92 3.74
N GLN A 70 17.90 0.09 3.18
CA GLN A 70 17.73 1.40 3.81
C GLN A 70 17.08 1.29 5.20
N ILE A 71 16.01 0.49 5.34
CA ILE A 71 15.33 0.28 6.64
C ILE A 71 16.22 -0.45 7.64
N SER A 72 17.04 -1.40 7.17
CA SER A 72 17.96 -2.12 8.05
C SER A 72 19.00 -1.20 8.71
N VAL A 73 19.38 -0.12 8.04
CA VAL A 73 20.37 0.88 8.49
C VAL A 73 19.72 2.01 9.29
N GLN A 74 18.56 2.51 8.85
CA GLN A 74 17.87 3.67 9.43
C GLN A 74 16.87 3.30 10.53
N ARG A 75 17.04 2.15 11.19
CA ARG A 75 16.04 1.52 12.07
C ARG A 75 15.39 2.51 13.04
N LYS A 76 14.09 2.69 12.85
CA LYS A 76 13.15 3.04 13.91
C LYS A 76 12.56 1.72 14.43
N ASP A 77 12.48 1.56 15.75
CA ASP A 77 11.70 0.48 16.33
C ASP A 77 10.25 0.62 15.84
N ASN A 78 9.63 -0.48 15.40
CA ASN A 78 8.25 -0.53 14.90
C ASN A 78 8.00 0.15 13.53
N PHE A 79 8.98 0.17 12.63
CA PHE A 79 8.74 0.44 11.21
C PHE A 79 8.60 -0.87 10.41
N TYR A 80 7.58 -0.92 9.55
CA TYR A 80 7.11 -2.10 8.86
C TYR A 80 7.21 -1.91 7.35
N VAL A 81 7.54 -2.98 6.62
CA VAL A 81 7.59 -2.96 5.16
C VAL A 81 6.74 -4.08 4.60
N MET A 82 6.03 -3.78 3.52
CA MET A 82 5.31 -4.74 2.71
C MET A 82 5.69 -4.60 1.24
N LEU A 83 5.47 -5.66 0.47
CA LEU A 83 5.53 -5.61 -1.00
C LEU A 83 4.12 -5.70 -1.55
N SER A 84 3.77 -4.83 -2.48
CA SER A 84 2.52 -4.92 -3.23
C SER A 84 2.76 -5.63 -4.57
N ILE A 85 1.98 -6.67 -4.84
CA ILE A 85 1.98 -7.42 -6.09
C ILE A 85 0.83 -6.89 -6.95
N GLY A 86 1.11 -6.44 -8.17
CA GLY A 86 0.08 -5.94 -9.08
C GLY A 86 0.13 -4.43 -9.31
N GLY A 87 -1.01 -3.76 -9.18
CA GLY A 87 -1.25 -2.38 -9.61
C GLY A 87 -1.90 -2.30 -11.00
N TRP A 88 -2.39 -1.12 -11.35
CA TRP A 88 -3.09 -0.82 -12.61
C TRP A 88 -2.39 -1.37 -13.84
N ASP A 89 -1.07 -1.15 -13.94
CA ASP A 89 -0.28 -1.55 -15.12
C ASP A 89 -0.17 -3.08 -15.27
N PHE A 90 -0.37 -3.83 -14.18
CA PHE A 90 -0.27 -5.29 -14.14
C PHE A 90 -1.62 -6.01 -14.20
N GLN A 91 -2.73 -5.29 -14.39
CA GLN A 91 -4.10 -5.84 -14.38
C GLN A 91 -4.28 -7.09 -15.26
N ASN A 92 -3.61 -7.14 -16.42
CA ASN A 92 -3.70 -8.25 -17.38
C ASN A 92 -2.77 -9.42 -17.03
N ARG A 93 -1.81 -9.23 -16.14
CA ARG A 93 -0.75 -10.20 -15.82
C ARG A 93 -1.19 -11.18 -14.74
N PHE A 94 -2.11 -10.79 -13.86
CA PHE A 94 -2.73 -11.72 -12.91
C PHE A 94 -3.36 -12.93 -13.60
N LEU A 95 -4.17 -12.71 -14.63
CA LEU A 95 -4.84 -13.82 -15.34
C LEU A 95 -3.89 -14.71 -16.15
N GLN A 96 -2.65 -14.25 -16.38
CA GLN A 96 -1.62 -15.01 -17.09
C GLN A 96 -0.74 -15.80 -16.12
N ALA A 97 -0.59 -15.32 -14.88
CA ALA A 97 0.27 -15.92 -13.88
C ALA A 97 -0.44 -17.06 -13.12
N ASN A 98 0.31 -18.07 -12.71
CA ASN A 98 -0.20 -19.15 -11.86
C ASN A 98 -0.33 -18.69 -10.38
N PRO A 99 -1.54 -18.55 -9.82
CA PRO A 99 -1.74 -18.02 -8.46
C PRO A 99 -1.06 -18.85 -7.37
N THR A 100 -1.03 -20.19 -7.53
CA THR A 100 -0.36 -21.09 -6.59
C THR A 100 1.15 -20.85 -6.56
N LYS A 101 1.79 -20.68 -7.73
CA LYS A 101 3.23 -20.43 -7.82
C LYS A 101 3.61 -19.05 -7.29
N VAL A 102 2.85 -18.03 -7.67
CA VAL A 102 3.04 -16.66 -7.15
C VAL A 102 2.91 -16.65 -5.63
N ALA A 103 1.90 -17.33 -5.06
CA ALA A 103 1.74 -17.43 -3.60
C ALA A 103 2.89 -18.16 -2.90
N GLN A 104 3.40 -19.25 -3.49
CA GLN A 104 4.56 -19.98 -2.96
C GLN A 104 5.80 -19.09 -2.90
N ASN A 105 6.08 -18.36 -3.98
CA ASN A 105 7.24 -17.49 -4.07
C ASN A 105 7.08 -16.24 -3.19
N ALA A 106 5.89 -15.66 -3.14
CA ALA A 106 5.56 -14.56 -2.22
C ALA A 106 5.77 -14.96 -0.75
N ALA A 107 5.31 -16.16 -0.35
CA ALA A 107 5.50 -16.67 1.00
C ALA A 107 7.00 -16.87 1.32
N TYR A 108 7.77 -17.42 0.39
CA TYR A 108 9.22 -17.55 0.55
C TYR A 108 9.90 -16.17 0.75
N ILE A 109 9.55 -15.18 -0.08
CA ILE A 109 10.08 -13.80 0.04
C ILE A 109 9.69 -13.19 1.38
N ALA A 110 8.41 -13.31 1.77
CA ALA A 110 7.89 -12.79 3.03
C ALA A 110 8.69 -13.33 4.23
N GLN A 111 8.98 -14.65 4.25
CA GLN A 111 9.80 -15.28 5.29
C GLN A 111 11.26 -14.85 5.22
N LYS A 112 11.86 -14.84 4.02
CA LYS A 112 13.28 -14.50 3.82
C LYS A 112 13.62 -13.10 4.32
N TYR A 113 12.74 -12.14 4.06
CA TYR A 113 12.97 -10.74 4.42
C TYR A 113 12.17 -10.30 5.67
N ASN A 114 11.30 -11.14 6.22
CA ASN A 114 10.36 -10.78 7.29
C ASN A 114 9.56 -9.50 6.97
N ILE A 115 8.80 -9.54 5.88
CA ILE A 115 7.97 -8.44 5.35
C ILE A 115 6.57 -8.95 5.01
N GLY A 116 5.59 -8.05 4.99
CA GLY A 116 4.22 -8.41 4.59
C GLY A 116 4.03 -8.40 3.07
N ILE A 117 2.91 -8.98 2.62
CA ILE A 117 2.51 -9.01 1.21
C ILE A 117 1.14 -8.37 1.07
N GLU A 118 0.98 -7.54 0.05
CA GLU A 118 -0.30 -7.01 -0.41
C GLU A 118 -0.59 -7.50 -1.83
N LEU A 119 -1.84 -7.89 -2.07
CA LEU A 119 -2.37 -8.08 -3.42
C LEU A 119 -3.02 -6.77 -3.87
N ASP A 120 -2.60 -6.23 -5.00
CA ASP A 120 -3.21 -5.05 -5.62
C ASP A 120 -3.71 -5.43 -7.02
N SER A 121 -4.79 -6.20 -7.05
CA SER A 121 -5.34 -6.71 -8.30
C SER A 121 -6.39 -5.75 -8.83
N GLU A 122 -5.99 -4.85 -9.72
CA GLU A 122 -6.88 -3.88 -10.36
C GLU A 122 -7.59 -4.47 -11.59
N SER A 123 -8.20 -5.64 -11.41
CA SER A 123 -8.92 -6.36 -12.47
C SER A 123 -10.05 -7.20 -11.91
N ASP A 124 -11.28 -6.90 -12.34
CA ASP A 124 -12.49 -7.53 -11.80
C ASP A 124 -12.61 -9.03 -12.14
N ASN A 125 -11.84 -9.51 -13.12
CA ASN A 125 -11.85 -10.91 -13.54
C ASN A 125 -10.97 -11.82 -12.68
N THR A 126 -10.34 -11.29 -11.62
CA THR A 126 -9.28 -11.99 -10.86
C THR A 126 -9.74 -12.66 -9.57
N LYS A 127 -11.05 -12.66 -9.25
CA LYS A 127 -11.57 -13.24 -8.00
C LYS A 127 -11.06 -14.65 -7.70
N ASN A 128 -11.15 -15.56 -8.67
CA ASN A 128 -10.69 -16.95 -8.47
C ASN A 128 -9.18 -17.02 -8.25
N TRP A 129 -8.42 -16.18 -8.96
CA TRP A 129 -6.98 -16.08 -8.81
C TRP A 129 -6.60 -15.63 -7.39
N ILE A 130 -7.26 -14.57 -6.89
CA ILE A 130 -7.06 -14.02 -5.54
C ILE A 130 -7.36 -15.09 -4.49
N ASN A 131 -8.49 -15.78 -4.62
CA ASN A 131 -8.88 -16.85 -3.71
C ASN A 131 -7.81 -17.95 -3.65
N GLU A 132 -7.35 -18.43 -4.81
CA GLU A 132 -6.32 -19.48 -4.87
C GLU A 132 -4.98 -19.01 -4.29
N PHE A 133 -4.59 -17.77 -4.57
CA PHE A 133 -3.39 -17.16 -3.98
C PHE A 133 -3.49 -17.15 -2.45
N ILE A 134 -4.57 -16.58 -1.89
CA ILE A 134 -4.71 -16.41 -0.43
C ILE A 134 -4.69 -17.76 0.27
N GLN A 135 -5.45 -18.74 -0.24
CA GLN A 135 -5.50 -20.08 0.34
C GLN A 135 -4.13 -20.76 0.29
N THR A 136 -3.40 -20.63 -0.82
CA THR A 136 -2.06 -21.20 -0.96
C THR A 136 -1.05 -20.52 -0.03
N PHE A 137 -1.05 -19.19 0.01
CA PHE A 137 -0.19 -18.42 0.90
C PHE A 137 -0.44 -18.82 2.36
N ARG A 138 -1.70 -18.94 2.77
CA ARG A 138 -2.07 -19.29 4.14
C ARG A 138 -1.80 -20.74 4.53
N LYS A 139 -1.73 -21.66 3.58
CA LYS A 139 -1.22 -23.03 3.83
C LYS A 139 0.27 -23.03 4.21
N ILE A 140 1.05 -22.08 3.70
CA ILE A 140 2.49 -21.96 3.96
C ILE A 140 2.75 -21.09 5.20
N ILE A 141 2.07 -19.95 5.28
CA ILE A 141 2.17 -18.99 6.37
C ILE A 141 0.77 -18.75 6.93
N PRO A 142 0.34 -19.55 7.93
CA PRO A 142 -0.92 -19.34 8.62
C PRO A 142 -1.00 -17.90 9.14
N LYS A 143 -2.22 -17.35 9.16
CA LYS A 143 -2.46 -16.05 9.79
C LYS A 143 -2.06 -16.18 11.26
N ASN A 144 -1.01 -15.47 11.63
CA ASN A 144 -0.45 -15.54 12.96
C ASN A 144 -0.44 -14.14 13.56
N ASN A 145 -1.12 -13.97 14.70
CA ASN A 145 -1.12 -12.71 15.43
C ASN A 145 0.15 -12.52 16.28
N ASN A 146 1.10 -13.48 16.26
CA ASN A 146 2.38 -13.41 16.99
C ASN A 146 3.41 -12.48 16.34
N ASN A 147 2.95 -11.38 15.74
CA ASN A 147 3.78 -10.20 15.49
C ASN A 147 4.91 -10.35 14.46
N GLN A 148 4.84 -11.34 13.56
CA GLN A 148 5.78 -11.50 12.46
C GLN A 148 5.23 -10.89 11.17
N MET A 149 5.98 -9.95 10.59
CA MET A 149 5.59 -9.31 9.34
C MET A 149 5.47 -10.28 8.18
N SER A 150 6.26 -11.34 8.14
CA SER A 150 6.12 -12.42 7.15
C SER A 150 4.72 -13.04 7.10
N SER A 151 3.93 -12.92 8.17
CA SER A 151 2.56 -13.43 8.24
C SER A 151 1.49 -12.41 7.84
N VAL A 152 1.86 -11.16 7.58
CA VAL A 152 0.93 -10.11 7.16
C VAL A 152 0.59 -10.32 5.69
N LEU A 153 -0.71 -10.51 5.42
CA LEU A 153 -1.27 -10.57 4.08
C LEU A 153 -2.48 -9.63 3.99
N THR A 154 -2.48 -8.78 2.97
CA THR A 154 -3.52 -7.78 2.74
C THR A 154 -3.94 -7.77 1.28
N ILE A 155 -5.02 -7.04 1.00
CA ILE A 155 -5.49 -6.81 -0.35
C ILE A 155 -5.90 -5.35 -0.48
N ASN A 156 -5.51 -4.73 -1.58
CA ASN A 156 -6.02 -3.47 -2.07
C ASN A 156 -7.15 -3.78 -3.08
N THR A 157 -8.32 -3.16 -2.89
CA THR A 157 -9.47 -3.34 -3.80
C THR A 157 -9.45 -2.39 -5.00
N GLY A 158 -8.34 -1.68 -5.23
CA GLY A 158 -7.99 -0.93 -6.44
C GLY A 158 -8.23 0.58 -6.38
N ALA A 159 -7.60 1.32 -7.30
CA ALA A 159 -7.44 2.78 -7.33
C ALA A 159 -8.71 3.65 -7.37
N SER A 160 -9.90 3.07 -7.44
CA SER A 160 -11.15 3.82 -7.38
C SER A 160 -12.20 3.04 -6.61
N PRO A 161 -12.92 3.68 -5.68
CA PRO A 161 -13.94 2.99 -4.89
C PRO A 161 -14.95 2.28 -5.79
N GLY A 162 -15.21 1.00 -5.48
CA GLY A 162 -16.13 0.12 -6.21
C GLY A 162 -15.86 -0.10 -7.70
N ALA A 163 -14.65 0.19 -8.20
CA ALA A 163 -14.26 -0.15 -9.57
C ALA A 163 -14.17 -1.66 -9.81
N PHE A 164 -13.86 -2.45 -8.77
CA PHE A 164 -13.61 -3.89 -8.87
C PHE A 164 -14.42 -4.70 -7.83
N PRO A 165 -15.75 -4.81 -7.99
CA PRO A 165 -16.63 -5.49 -7.03
C PRO A 165 -16.27 -6.97 -6.77
N ASN A 166 -15.72 -7.68 -7.75
CA ASN A 166 -15.30 -9.07 -7.58
C ASN A 166 -13.99 -9.19 -6.79
N VAL A 167 -13.12 -8.17 -6.84
CA VAL A 167 -11.92 -8.09 -5.99
C VAL A 167 -12.34 -7.82 -4.54
N GLU A 168 -13.28 -6.90 -4.31
CA GLU A 168 -13.86 -6.70 -2.97
C GLU A 168 -14.56 -7.97 -2.47
N GLN A 169 -15.33 -8.65 -3.32
CA GLN A 169 -15.97 -9.90 -2.92
C GLN A 169 -14.93 -10.98 -2.58
N ALA A 170 -13.80 -11.06 -3.28
CA ALA A 170 -12.70 -11.94 -2.91
C ALA A 170 -12.11 -11.57 -1.53
N ALA A 171 -11.96 -10.27 -1.24
CA ALA A 171 -11.51 -9.80 0.06
C ALA A 171 -12.49 -10.21 1.19
N LEU A 172 -13.80 -10.06 0.96
CA LEU A 172 -14.85 -10.48 1.89
C LEU A 172 -14.85 -11.99 2.11
N ASP A 173 -14.76 -12.79 1.04
CA ASP A 173 -14.72 -14.25 1.09
C ASP A 173 -13.51 -14.77 1.91
N ASN A 174 -12.44 -13.96 2.01
CA ASN A 174 -11.20 -14.32 2.71
C ASN A 174 -10.88 -13.41 3.91
N ILE A 175 -11.84 -12.66 4.45
CA ILE A 175 -11.54 -11.63 5.47
C ILE A 175 -10.87 -12.20 6.72
N GLU A 176 -11.25 -13.42 7.13
CA GLU A 176 -10.63 -14.12 8.26
C GLU A 176 -9.17 -14.53 7.99
N LEU A 177 -8.78 -14.62 6.72
CA LEU A 177 -7.43 -14.91 6.26
C LEU A 177 -6.62 -13.65 5.95
N LEU A 178 -7.21 -12.47 5.97
CA LEU A 178 -6.52 -11.20 5.73
C LEU A 178 -6.24 -10.47 7.04
N ASN A 179 -5.17 -9.68 7.06
CA ASN A 179 -4.85 -8.83 8.21
C ASN A 179 -5.62 -7.51 8.14
N TRP A 180 -5.82 -6.99 6.92
CA TRP A 180 -6.74 -5.90 6.59
C TRP A 180 -6.95 -5.81 5.08
N VAL A 181 -7.89 -4.95 4.69
CA VAL A 181 -8.19 -4.60 3.30
C VAL A 181 -7.97 -3.10 3.12
N ASN A 182 -7.25 -2.67 2.09
CA ASN A 182 -7.27 -1.28 1.69
C ASN A 182 -8.42 -1.06 0.69
N VAL A 183 -9.37 -0.19 1.07
CA VAL A 183 -10.56 0.07 0.25
C VAL A 183 -10.41 1.24 -0.72
N MET A 184 -9.27 1.94 -0.69
CA MET A 184 -8.96 3.09 -1.57
C MET A 184 -10.02 4.20 -1.62
N VAL A 185 -10.87 4.28 -0.59
CA VAL A 185 -11.84 5.37 -0.44
C VAL A 185 -11.13 6.64 -0.02
N TYR A 186 -10.99 7.57 -0.97
CA TYR A 186 -10.67 8.96 -0.68
C TYR A 186 -11.91 9.65 -0.10
N ASP A 187 -11.71 10.61 0.79
CA ASP A 187 -12.73 11.43 1.47
C ASP A 187 -14.21 11.17 1.12
N PRO A 188 -14.92 10.26 1.84
CA PRO A 188 -16.35 10.00 1.67
C PRO A 188 -17.24 11.22 1.89
N GLU A 189 -16.75 12.29 2.52
CA GLU A 189 -17.55 13.48 2.77
C GLU A 189 -17.49 14.48 1.60
N GLN A 190 -16.41 14.50 0.82
CA GLN A 190 -16.19 15.46 -0.27
C GLN A 190 -16.85 15.10 -1.61
N SER A 191 -17.12 13.81 -1.88
CA SER A 191 -17.75 13.37 -3.13
C SER A 191 -18.93 12.43 -2.88
N PRO A 192 -20.08 12.64 -3.56
CA PRO A 192 -21.20 11.69 -3.54
C PRO A 192 -20.80 10.26 -3.91
N ASP A 193 -19.86 10.10 -4.85
CA ASP A 193 -19.38 8.80 -5.28
C ASP A 193 -18.62 8.11 -4.13
N ASN A 194 -17.64 8.79 -3.54
CA ASN A 194 -16.90 8.25 -2.39
C ASN A 194 -17.82 7.88 -1.22
N ARG A 195 -18.86 8.68 -0.96
CA ARG A 195 -19.87 8.40 0.06
C ARG A 195 -20.67 7.14 -0.29
N MET A 196 -21.09 7.00 -1.54
CA MET A 196 -21.81 5.84 -2.03
C MET A 196 -20.99 4.58 -1.83
N TYR A 197 -19.73 4.58 -2.26
CA TYR A 197 -18.85 3.43 -2.12
C TYR A 197 -18.51 3.11 -0.67
N TRP A 198 -18.23 4.12 0.15
CA TRP A 198 -18.07 3.95 1.60
C TRP A 198 -19.27 3.25 2.23
N ASN A 199 -20.49 3.63 1.83
CA ASN A 199 -21.71 3.01 2.33
C ASN A 199 -21.93 1.58 1.82
N GLN A 200 -21.48 1.28 0.60
CA GLN A 200 -21.59 -0.05 -0.01
C GLN A 200 -20.60 -1.07 0.59
N HIS A 201 -19.43 -0.61 1.06
CA HIS A 201 -18.46 -1.50 1.68
C HIS A 201 -19.05 -2.26 2.87
N LYS A 202 -18.86 -3.59 2.83
CA LYS A 202 -19.36 -4.52 3.86
C LYS A 202 -18.33 -4.80 4.96
N LEU A 203 -17.10 -4.30 4.78
CA LEU A 203 -16.02 -4.42 5.75
C LEU A 203 -16.31 -3.60 7.01
N GLN A 204 -15.82 -4.09 8.15
CA GLN A 204 -15.85 -3.34 9.40
C GLN A 204 -14.70 -2.32 9.43
N GLY A 205 -14.84 -1.24 10.20
CA GLY A 205 -13.80 -0.20 10.28
C GLY A 205 -12.42 -0.77 10.64
N ASN A 206 -12.36 -1.60 11.68
CA ASN A 206 -11.10 -2.18 12.16
C ASN A 206 -10.48 -3.23 11.21
N GLN A 207 -11.17 -3.59 10.13
CA GLN A 207 -10.71 -4.51 9.09
C GLN A 207 -10.13 -3.78 7.87
N MET A 208 -10.27 -2.46 7.78
CA MET A 208 -9.88 -1.73 6.58
C MET A 208 -9.04 -0.49 6.85
N THR A 209 -8.18 -0.19 5.89
CA THR A 209 -7.54 1.11 5.72
C THR A 209 -8.21 1.89 4.61
N VAL A 210 -8.12 3.21 4.69
CA VAL A 210 -8.50 4.11 3.60
C VAL A 210 -7.25 4.67 2.93
N ALA A 211 -7.38 5.11 1.68
CA ALA A 211 -6.28 5.73 0.96
C ALA A 211 -6.50 7.24 0.76
N ARG A 212 -5.42 8.02 0.85
CA ARG A 212 -5.38 9.46 0.60
C ARG A 212 -4.32 9.81 -0.45
N ASN A 213 -4.63 10.73 -1.36
CA ASN A 213 -3.66 11.28 -2.31
C ASN A 213 -2.88 12.42 -1.64
N LEU A 214 -1.76 12.11 -0.97
CA LEU A 214 -1.06 13.11 -0.16
C LEU A 214 -0.28 14.14 -1.00
N VAL A 215 0.10 13.82 -2.24
CA VAL A 215 1.18 14.56 -2.88
C VAL A 215 0.73 15.77 -3.70
N ASN A 216 -0.57 15.90 -3.97
CA ASN A 216 -1.03 17.00 -4.82
C ASN A 216 -1.45 18.26 -4.03
N THR A 217 -1.76 18.17 -2.73
CA THR A 217 -2.53 19.25 -2.10
C THR A 217 -1.98 19.84 -0.81
N CYS A 218 -1.04 19.19 -0.10
CA CYS A 218 -0.78 19.52 1.31
C CYS A 218 -2.10 19.77 2.03
N GLU A 219 -2.97 18.74 2.06
CA GLU A 219 -4.29 18.83 2.72
C GLU A 219 -4.14 19.56 4.05
N ASP A 220 -5.05 20.50 4.32
CA ASP A 220 -5.08 21.15 5.61
C ASP A 220 -5.34 20.11 6.71
N LEU A 221 -4.88 20.44 7.92
CA LEU A 221 -5.03 19.57 9.08
C LEU A 221 -6.48 19.14 9.31
N ALA A 222 -7.43 20.03 9.05
CA ALA A 222 -8.85 19.78 9.27
C ALA A 222 -9.37 18.66 8.33
N SER A 223 -8.90 18.63 7.08
CA SER A 223 -9.25 17.61 6.10
C SER A 223 -8.71 16.24 6.49
N LEU A 224 -7.50 16.18 7.07
CA LEU A 224 -6.91 14.93 7.56
C LEU A 224 -7.56 14.47 8.88
N GLU A 225 -7.83 15.39 9.81
CA GLU A 225 -8.51 15.11 11.09
C GLU A 225 -9.87 14.43 10.90
N GLN A 226 -10.60 14.75 9.84
CA GLN A 226 -11.86 14.08 9.51
C GLN A 226 -11.65 12.60 9.19
N THR A 227 -10.63 12.24 8.39
CA THR A 227 -10.27 10.82 8.18
C THR A 227 -9.81 10.15 9.45
N LEU A 228 -9.16 10.94 10.30
CA LEU A 228 -8.81 10.67 11.69
C LEU A 228 -9.85 9.84 12.44
N GLN A 229 -11.08 10.27 12.18
CA GLN A 229 -12.28 9.95 12.94
C GLN A 229 -13.24 9.07 12.12
N TYR A 230 -12.83 8.58 10.95
CA TYR A 230 -13.69 7.72 10.15
C TYR A 230 -14.04 6.45 10.91
N LYS A 231 -15.35 6.20 10.96
CA LYS A 231 -15.92 5.00 11.52
C LYS A 231 -16.81 4.32 10.51
N LYS A 232 -16.65 3.02 10.38
CA LYS A 232 -17.61 2.16 9.69
C LYS A 232 -18.24 1.25 10.72
N ASN A 233 -19.58 1.26 10.76
CA ASN A 233 -20.35 0.49 11.73
C ASN A 233 -19.88 0.73 13.19
N GLN A 234 -19.65 2.01 13.54
CA GLN A 234 -19.17 2.47 14.86
C GLN A 234 -17.74 2.06 15.24
N GLN A 235 -17.00 1.39 14.34
CA GLN A 235 -15.61 1.03 14.57
C GLN A 235 -14.67 1.96 13.80
N ASP A 236 -13.60 2.39 14.46
CA ASP A 236 -12.55 3.19 13.84
C ASP A 236 -11.89 2.41 12.68
N VAL A 237 -11.50 3.12 11.62
CA VAL A 237 -10.67 2.52 10.58
C VAL A 237 -9.34 2.02 11.13
N LYS A 238 -8.80 0.95 10.56
CA LYS A 238 -7.48 0.41 10.95
C LYS A 238 -6.36 1.40 10.67
N GLY A 239 -6.52 2.29 9.70
CA GLY A 239 -5.53 3.32 9.42
C GLY A 239 -5.69 4.00 8.08
N ILE A 240 -4.70 4.82 7.76
CA ILE A 240 -4.65 5.62 6.54
C ILE A 240 -3.35 5.28 5.80
N LEU A 241 -3.50 4.94 4.53
CA LEU A 241 -2.39 4.74 3.61
C LEU A 241 -2.39 5.86 2.56
N PHE A 242 -1.22 6.22 2.06
CA PHE A 242 -1.07 7.31 1.11
C PHE A 242 -0.64 6.81 -0.25
N TRP A 243 -1.36 7.24 -1.30
CA TRP A 243 -1.00 7.00 -2.69
C TRP A 243 -0.45 8.30 -3.30
N ALA A 244 0.72 8.33 -3.92
CA ALA A 244 1.88 7.50 -3.62
C ALA A 244 3.11 8.40 -3.40
N ALA A 245 4.13 7.88 -2.72
CA ALA A 245 5.40 8.55 -2.50
C ALA A 245 6.50 7.99 -3.43
N LEU A 246 7.53 8.79 -3.69
CA LEU A 246 8.71 8.39 -4.47
C LEU A 246 9.99 8.48 -3.64
N SER A 247 10.98 7.67 -4.00
CA SER A 247 12.29 7.71 -3.33
C SER A 247 12.98 9.07 -3.56
N PRO A 248 13.81 9.55 -2.61
CA PRO A 248 14.59 10.78 -2.81
C PRO A 248 15.47 10.73 -4.07
N ASN A 249 16.06 9.57 -4.36
CA ASN A 249 16.91 9.37 -5.53
C ASN A 249 16.10 9.47 -6.84
N THR A 250 14.88 8.92 -6.87
CA THR A 250 13.95 9.10 -7.99
C THR A 250 13.61 10.57 -8.17
N CYS A 251 13.33 11.29 -7.09
CA CYS A 251 13.04 12.72 -7.12
C CYS A 251 14.23 13.56 -7.63
N ASP A 252 15.45 13.25 -7.17
CA ASP A 252 16.67 13.99 -7.54
C ASP A 252 17.02 13.80 -9.03
N LEU A 253 16.75 12.62 -9.60
CA LEU A 253 16.98 12.33 -11.02
C LEU A 253 15.98 13.01 -11.95
N ALA A 254 14.83 13.43 -11.44
CA ALA A 254 13.73 13.89 -12.27
C ALA A 254 13.92 15.32 -12.84
N GLN A 255 15.07 15.98 -12.59
CA GLN A 255 15.43 17.34 -13.03
C GLN A 255 14.50 18.46 -12.51
N GLU A 256 14.92 19.73 -12.66
CA GLU A 256 14.24 20.96 -12.17
C GLU A 256 12.85 21.22 -12.79
N GLY A 257 12.35 20.30 -13.62
CA GLY A 257 11.01 20.29 -14.20
C GLY A 257 10.14 19.10 -13.78
N ALA A 258 10.61 18.21 -12.89
CA ALA A 258 9.76 17.15 -12.37
C ALA A 258 8.73 17.69 -11.39
N GLN A 259 7.56 17.99 -11.95
CA GLN A 259 6.28 18.22 -11.26
C GLN A 259 5.79 17.02 -10.42
N ASN A 260 6.63 16.01 -10.22
CA ASN A 260 6.24 14.64 -9.95
C ASN A 260 7.03 14.07 -8.77
N CYS A 261 7.15 14.81 -7.66
CA CYS A 261 7.57 14.22 -6.37
C CYS A 261 6.42 13.49 -5.65
N GLY A 262 5.26 13.42 -6.30
CA GLY A 262 4.24 12.39 -6.19
C GLY A 262 3.26 12.52 -7.34
N THR A 263 2.45 11.50 -7.51
CA THR A 263 1.94 11.05 -8.81
C THR A 263 1.08 12.07 -9.56
N SER A 264 1.50 12.40 -10.79
CA SER A 264 0.66 13.03 -11.80
C SER A 264 -0.18 11.97 -12.53
N CYS A 265 -1.35 11.61 -12.01
CA CYS A 265 -2.38 10.97 -12.84
C CYS A 265 -3.21 12.09 -13.49
N ARG A 266 -3.18 12.19 -14.82
CA ARG A 266 -3.87 13.25 -15.58
C ARG A 266 -5.40 13.19 -15.46
N ASP A 267 -5.92 12.06 -14.97
CA ASP A 267 -7.35 11.82 -14.74
C ASP A 267 -7.78 11.95 -13.27
N CYS A 268 -6.87 12.32 -12.36
CA CYS A 268 -7.21 12.62 -10.96
C CYS A 268 -7.02 14.12 -10.72
N THR A 269 -8.12 14.85 -10.71
CA THR A 269 -8.20 16.31 -10.65
C THR A 269 -7.46 16.94 -9.46
N GLY A 270 -6.41 17.71 -9.75
CA GLY A 270 -6.10 18.96 -9.05
C GLY A 270 -4.96 18.97 -8.02
N GLY A 271 -3.85 19.62 -8.36
CA GLY A 271 -2.89 20.15 -7.38
C GLY A 271 -1.44 20.19 -7.88
N ILE A 272 -0.88 21.39 -7.98
CA ILE A 272 0.54 21.64 -8.31
C ILE A 272 1.35 21.60 -7.01
N GLY A 273 2.33 20.69 -6.91
CA GLY A 273 3.24 20.59 -5.76
C GLY A 273 4.69 20.92 -6.13
N SER A 274 5.26 21.93 -5.47
CA SER A 274 6.70 22.07 -5.25
C SER A 274 7.25 20.92 -4.38
N LYS A 275 8.58 20.80 -4.21
CA LYS A 275 9.25 19.85 -3.29
C LYS A 275 8.38 19.57 -2.06
N GLY A 276 7.98 18.31 -1.87
CA GLY A 276 7.01 17.92 -0.84
C GLY A 276 7.25 18.65 0.49
N ASN A 277 6.24 19.40 0.95
CA ASN A 277 6.38 20.23 2.14
C ASN A 277 6.11 19.38 3.39
N TRP A 278 7.10 18.59 3.80
CA TRP A 278 7.03 17.70 4.97
C TRP A 278 7.00 18.44 6.32
N GLN A 279 7.03 19.78 6.32
CA GLN A 279 6.63 20.60 7.46
C GLN A 279 5.10 20.80 7.51
N CYS A 280 4.32 20.12 6.65
CA CYS A 280 2.87 20.16 6.69
C CYS A 280 2.36 19.70 8.06
N ARG A 281 1.72 20.63 8.75
CA ARG A 281 1.14 20.42 10.08
C ARG A 281 0.15 19.24 10.10
N ALA A 282 -0.60 19.02 9.01
CA ALA A 282 -1.52 17.90 8.88
C ALA A 282 -0.84 16.55 9.11
N ILE A 283 0.28 16.31 8.41
CA ILE A 283 1.06 15.07 8.51
C ILE A 283 1.60 14.89 9.94
N GLN A 284 2.10 15.98 10.55
CA GLN A 284 2.65 15.95 11.90
C GLN A 284 1.58 15.60 12.96
N GLU A 285 0.37 16.16 12.87
CA GLU A 285 -0.70 15.89 13.83
C GLU A 285 -1.40 14.55 13.60
N ALA A 286 -1.55 14.11 12.35
CA ALA A 286 -2.03 12.77 12.02
C ALA A 286 -1.12 11.70 12.61
N CYS A 287 0.19 11.90 12.47
CA CYS A 287 1.18 11.03 13.06
C CYS A 287 1.06 10.95 14.60
N LYS A 288 0.89 12.09 15.28
CA LYS A 288 0.65 12.14 16.74
C LYS A 288 -0.66 11.40 17.10
N SER A 289 -1.72 11.62 16.33
CA SER A 289 -3.05 11.01 16.58
C SER A 289 -3.05 9.49 16.44
N PHE A 290 -2.17 8.95 15.60
CA PHE A 290 -1.94 7.51 15.46
C PHE A 290 -0.87 6.96 16.42
N GLY A 291 -0.23 7.80 17.24
CA GLY A 291 0.81 7.40 18.18
C GLY A 291 2.08 6.87 17.51
N VAL A 292 2.35 7.35 16.29
CA VAL A 292 3.47 6.88 15.45
C VAL A 292 4.65 7.88 15.49
N CYS A 293 4.39 9.07 16.01
CA CYS A 293 5.34 10.07 16.50
C CYS A 293 5.30 10.02 18.03
#